data_AF-A0A958CBQ8-F1
#
_entry.id   AF-A0A958CBQ8-F1
#
_cell.length_a   1.000
_cell.length_b   1.000
_cell.length_c   1.000
_cell.angle_alpha   90.00
_cell.angle_beta   90.00
_cell.angle_gamma   90.00
#
_symmetry.space_group_name_H-M   'P 1'
#
loop_
_entity.id
_entity.type
_entity.pdbx_description
1 polymer ?
#
loop_
_entity_poly.entity_id
_entity_poly.type
_entity_poly.pdbx_seq_one_letter_code
_entity_poly.pdbx_strand_id
1 'polypeptide(L)'
;MTQTERPNHAAVADLETVYGQPSQAGFGSAVFNQSLDAGASLEQAALAKYKYFVGDLWERYGEDAWMGPWKEVYARPAGATADIVGELRGIKEEDAALSTEMILDNVDNAEAARAALAAVYDDPAVTELRVYTLGDGEAMSGLLIAGRHGDKAKFLVFLLD
;
A
#
# COMPACT_ATOMS: atom_id res chain seq x y z
N MET A 1 24.05 -15.43 8.48
CA MET A 1 24.33 -14.03 8.11
C MET A 1 23.26 -13.18 8.76
N THR A 2 23.60 -12.49 9.84
CA THR A 2 22.68 -11.63 10.60
C THR A 2 22.37 -10.40 9.77
N GLN A 3 21.13 -10.30 9.28
CA GLN A 3 20.60 -9.10 8.67
C GLN A 3 20.49 -8.06 9.79
N THR A 4 21.44 -7.14 9.85
CA THR A 4 21.40 -6.00 10.75
C THR A 4 20.09 -5.26 10.52
N GLU A 5 19.27 -5.10 11.57
CA GLU A 5 18.02 -4.34 11.54
C GLU A 5 18.26 -3.00 10.85
N ARG A 6 17.74 -2.86 9.62
CA ARG A 6 17.81 -1.59 8.90
C ARG A 6 16.83 -0.63 9.59
N PRO A 7 17.21 0.63 9.87
CA PRO A 7 16.30 1.56 10.52
C PRO A 7 15.04 1.72 9.65
N ASN A 8 13.87 1.54 10.24
CA ASN A 8 12.58 1.58 9.54
C ASN A 8 12.39 2.88 8.71
N HIS A 9 12.96 4.01 9.15
CA HIS A 9 12.96 5.27 8.40
C HIS A 9 13.73 5.21 7.07
N ALA A 10 14.86 4.49 7.03
CA ALA A 10 15.62 4.33 5.78
C ALA A 10 14.85 3.48 4.77
N ALA A 11 14.16 2.43 5.23
CA ALA A 11 13.33 1.59 4.37
C ALA A 11 12.14 2.35 3.77
N VAL A 12 11.50 3.24 4.55
CA VAL A 12 10.42 4.12 4.04
C VAL A 12 10.95 5.09 2.99
N ALA A 13 12.13 5.68 3.19
CA ALA A 13 12.73 6.58 2.20
C ALA A 13 13.08 5.87 0.88
N ASP A 14 13.54 4.62 0.95
CA ASP A 14 13.75 3.78 -0.24
C ASP A 14 12.42 3.53 -0.97
N LEU A 15 11.35 3.24 -0.22
CA LEU A 15 10.01 3.03 -0.79
C LEU A 15 9.47 4.31 -1.45
N GLU A 16 9.64 5.47 -0.82
CA GLU A 16 9.27 6.77 -1.40
C GLU A 16 10.11 7.14 -2.63
N THR A 17 11.35 6.68 -2.71
CA THR A 17 12.21 6.89 -3.89
C THR A 17 11.67 6.12 -5.11
N VAL A 18 11.07 4.95 -4.88
CA VAL A 18 10.48 4.12 -5.93
C VAL A 18 9.05 4.57 -6.29
N TYR A 19 8.20 4.77 -5.29
CA TYR A 19 6.75 4.97 -5.48
C TYR A 19 6.28 6.39 -5.18
N GLY A 20 7.21 7.33 -5.01
CA GLY A 20 6.89 8.72 -4.75
C GLY A 20 6.65 9.05 -3.27
N GLN A 21 6.95 10.31 -2.97
CA GLN A 21 6.70 10.95 -1.68
C GLN A 21 5.19 11.08 -1.41
N PRO A 22 4.77 11.31 -0.15
CA PRO A 22 3.37 11.62 0.18
C PRO A 22 2.81 12.74 -0.70
N SER A 23 1.67 12.50 -1.36
CA SER A 23 1.08 13.48 -2.29
C SER A 23 -0.46 13.38 -2.34
N GLN A 24 -1.08 14.34 -3.04
CA GLN A 24 -2.51 14.32 -3.42
C GLN A 24 -2.66 14.31 -4.94
N ALA A 25 -1.83 13.51 -5.62
CA ALA A 25 -1.74 13.54 -7.07
C ALA A 25 -3.03 13.03 -7.76
N GLY A 26 -3.84 12.22 -7.07
CA GLY A 26 -5.03 11.57 -7.64
C GLY A 26 -4.73 10.52 -8.71
N PHE A 27 -3.46 10.25 -9.01
CA PHE A 27 -2.98 9.28 -9.99
C PHE A 27 -1.50 8.94 -9.70
N GLY A 28 -1.07 7.75 -10.11
CA GLY A 28 0.28 7.25 -9.91
C GLY A 28 0.42 6.58 -8.54
N SER A 29 1.49 6.88 -7.81
CA SER A 29 1.68 6.34 -6.47
C SER A 29 2.15 7.36 -5.45
N ALA A 30 1.92 7.04 -4.19
CA ALA A 30 2.42 7.78 -3.05
C ALA A 30 2.60 6.86 -1.84
N VAL A 31 3.68 7.07 -1.11
CA VAL A 31 3.93 6.44 0.18
C VAL A 31 3.54 7.39 1.30
N PHE A 32 2.89 6.88 2.34
CA PHE A 32 2.56 7.62 3.55
C PHE A 32 3.06 6.86 4.78
N ASN A 33 3.51 7.60 5.78
CA ASN A 33 3.87 7.05 7.09
C ASN A 33 3.27 7.95 8.19
N GLN A 34 2.62 7.35 9.18
CA GLN A 34 2.07 8.08 10.33
C GLN A 34 2.08 7.25 11.60
N SER A 35 2.00 7.92 12.74
CA SER A 35 1.63 7.26 14.00
C SER A 35 0.12 7.01 14.05
N LEU A 36 -0.27 5.91 14.70
CA LEU A 36 -1.62 5.50 15.00
C LEU A 36 -1.79 5.38 16.51
N ASP A 37 -2.91 5.87 17.01
CA ASP A 37 -3.28 5.66 18.40
C ASP A 37 -3.49 4.17 18.70
N ALA A 38 -3.30 3.80 19.97
CA ALA A 38 -3.56 2.44 20.43
C ALA A 38 -5.02 2.05 20.15
N GLY A 39 -5.21 0.97 19.38
CA GLY A 39 -6.53 0.48 19.00
C GLY A 39 -7.17 1.17 17.79
N ALA A 40 -6.50 2.15 17.16
CA ALA A 40 -6.96 2.71 15.90
C ALA A 40 -7.09 1.60 14.83
N SER A 41 -8.06 1.72 13.92
CA SER A 41 -8.22 0.76 12.82
C SER A 41 -7.23 1.05 11.69
N LEU A 42 -6.52 0.02 11.22
CA LEU A 42 -5.62 0.15 10.07
C LEU A 42 -6.41 0.44 8.79
N GLU A 43 -7.59 -0.15 8.66
CA GLU A 43 -8.51 0.08 7.54
C GLU A 43 -8.97 1.54 7.48
N GLN A 44 -9.41 2.11 8.61
CA GLN A 44 -9.85 3.51 8.65
C GLN A 44 -8.70 4.47 8.31
N ALA A 45 -7.48 4.15 8.77
CA ALA A 45 -6.30 4.93 8.42
C ALA A 45 -5.93 4.79 6.94
N ALA A 46 -6.04 3.59 6.36
CA ALA A 46 -5.84 3.34 4.94
C ALA A 46 -6.85 4.13 4.09
N LEU A 47 -8.13 4.07 4.44
CA LEU A 47 -9.18 4.83 3.77
C LEU A 47 -8.94 6.34 3.87
N ALA A 48 -8.46 6.84 5.02
CA ALA A 48 -8.09 8.24 5.14
C ALA A 48 -6.94 8.64 4.19
N LYS A 49 -5.97 7.75 3.95
CA LYS A 49 -4.90 7.98 2.95
C LYS A 49 -5.41 7.92 1.53
N TYR A 50 -6.34 7.00 1.25
CA TYR A 50 -6.97 6.93 -0.05
C TYR A 50 -7.75 8.22 -0.37
N LYS A 51 -8.64 8.66 0.54
CA LYS A 51 -9.36 9.95 0.42
C LYS A 51 -8.42 11.13 0.24
N TYR A 52 -7.33 11.18 1.02
CA TYR A 52 -6.33 12.25 0.91
C TYR A 52 -5.62 12.25 -0.44
N PHE A 53 -5.18 11.08 -0.92
CA PHE A 53 -4.45 10.94 -2.17
C PHE A 53 -5.28 11.34 -3.38
N VAL A 54 -6.56 10.95 -3.40
CA VAL A 54 -7.53 11.29 -4.44
C VAL A 54 -7.89 12.79 -4.42
N GLY A 55 -7.91 13.40 -3.22
CA GLY A 55 -8.10 14.84 -3.07
C GLY A 55 -9.43 15.34 -3.65
N ASP A 56 -9.38 16.41 -4.44
CA ASP A 56 -10.56 17.05 -5.01
C ASP A 56 -11.39 16.13 -5.92
N LEU A 57 -10.79 15.07 -6.48
CA LEU A 57 -11.52 14.09 -7.29
C LEU A 57 -12.53 13.28 -6.45
N TRP A 58 -12.28 13.15 -5.14
CA TRP A 58 -13.17 12.47 -4.21
C TRP A 58 -14.50 13.21 -4.12
N GLU A 59 -14.43 14.52 -3.91
CA GLU A 59 -15.60 15.39 -3.83
C GLU A 59 -16.28 15.56 -5.19
N ARG A 60 -15.49 15.62 -6.26
CA ARG A 60 -16.01 15.84 -7.62
C ARG A 60 -16.86 14.67 -8.13
N TYR A 61 -16.40 13.44 -7.92
CA TYR A 61 -17.08 12.24 -8.42
C TYR A 61 -17.93 11.55 -7.35
N GLY A 62 -17.78 11.94 -6.09
CA GLY A 62 -18.59 11.49 -4.97
C GLY A 62 -18.07 10.20 -4.32
N GLU A 63 -18.32 10.06 -3.02
CA GLU A 63 -17.87 8.93 -2.22
C GLU A 63 -18.36 7.58 -2.76
N ASP A 64 -19.59 7.51 -3.28
CA ASP A 64 -20.17 6.26 -3.80
C ASP A 64 -19.37 5.67 -4.97
N ALA A 65 -18.81 6.52 -5.85
CA ALA A 65 -17.98 6.07 -6.97
C ALA A 65 -16.67 5.46 -6.46
N TRP A 66 -15.98 6.17 -5.56
CA TRP A 66 -14.69 5.75 -5.01
C TRP A 66 -14.77 4.60 -4.02
N MET A 67 -15.91 4.45 -3.32
CA MET A 67 -16.14 3.35 -2.39
C MET A 67 -16.68 2.09 -3.06
N GLY A 68 -17.17 2.17 -4.30
CA GLY A 68 -17.66 1.01 -5.05
C GLY A 68 -16.59 -0.09 -5.18
N PRO A 69 -15.37 0.24 -5.65
CA PRO A 69 -14.26 -0.72 -5.73
C PRO A 69 -13.53 -0.98 -4.42
N TRP A 70 -13.77 -0.19 -3.36
CA TRP A 70 -13.04 -0.35 -2.10
C TRP A 70 -13.36 -1.69 -1.43
N LYS A 71 -12.37 -2.58 -1.39
CA LYS A 71 -12.52 -3.92 -0.83
C LYS A 71 -11.18 -4.45 -0.35
N GLU A 72 -11.17 -5.12 0.79
CA GLU A 72 -10.02 -5.90 1.24
C GLU A 72 -9.84 -7.15 0.35
N VAL A 73 -8.71 -7.24 -0.33
CA VAL A 73 -8.35 -8.37 -1.21
C VAL A 73 -7.29 -9.28 -0.60
N TYR A 74 -6.60 -8.81 0.44
CA TYR A 74 -5.65 -9.62 1.20
C TYR A 74 -5.48 -9.10 2.63
N ALA A 75 -5.37 -10.03 3.57
CA ALA A 75 -4.90 -9.77 4.92
C ALA A 75 -3.91 -10.86 5.31
N ARG A 76 -2.72 -10.47 5.78
CA ARG A 76 -1.69 -11.43 6.19
C ARG A 76 -2.18 -12.22 7.40
N PRO A 77 -2.26 -13.56 7.35
CA PRO A 77 -2.66 -14.36 8.50
C PRO A 77 -1.68 -14.21 9.66
N ALA A 78 -2.19 -14.19 10.89
CA ALA A 78 -1.35 -14.11 12.08
C ALA A 78 -0.36 -15.29 12.13
N GLY A 79 0.93 -14.97 12.31
CA GLY A 79 2.00 -15.97 12.37
C GLY A 79 2.46 -16.52 11.01
N ALA A 80 1.91 -16.04 9.89
CA ALA A 80 2.45 -16.35 8.57
C ALA A 80 3.87 -15.77 8.42
N THR A 81 4.73 -16.49 7.68
CA THR A 81 6.02 -15.95 7.26
C THR A 81 5.77 -14.79 6.31
N ALA A 82 6.33 -13.63 6.63
CA ALA A 82 6.21 -12.46 5.78
C ALA A 82 6.97 -12.63 4.46
N ASP A 83 6.28 -12.42 3.35
CA ASP A 83 6.83 -12.39 1.99
C ASP A 83 5.93 -11.52 1.11
N ILE A 84 6.02 -10.19 1.25
CA ILE A 84 5.10 -9.25 0.60
C ILE A 84 5.06 -9.44 -0.93
N VAL A 85 6.17 -9.83 -1.54
CA VAL A 85 6.22 -10.09 -2.99
C VAL A 85 5.42 -11.34 -3.33
N GLY A 86 5.60 -12.43 -2.60
CA GLY A 86 4.83 -13.66 -2.77
C GLY A 86 3.35 -13.47 -2.43
N GLU A 87 3.04 -12.70 -1.39
CA GLU A 87 1.69 -12.39 -0.92
C GLU A 87 0.91 -11.60 -1.97
N LEU A 88 1.49 -10.52 -2.52
CA LEU A 88 0.87 -9.74 -3.58
C LEU A 88 0.63 -10.59 -4.84
N ARG A 89 1.64 -11.37 -5.28
CA ARG A 89 1.49 -12.32 -6.41
C ARG A 89 0.45 -13.41 -6.16
N GLY A 90 0.12 -13.65 -4.89
CA GLY A 90 -0.90 -14.59 -4.46
C GLY A 90 -2.32 -14.08 -4.67
N ILE A 91 -2.53 -12.75 -4.80
CA ILE A 91 -3.85 -12.14 -4.98
C ILE A 91 -4.47 -12.62 -6.30
N LYS A 92 -5.73 -13.05 -6.24
CA LYS A 92 -6.46 -13.64 -7.39
C LYS A 92 -7.55 -12.75 -7.95
N GLU A 93 -7.88 -11.69 -7.25
CA GLU A 93 -8.81 -10.68 -7.74
C GLU A 93 -8.18 -10.00 -8.96
N GLU A 94 -8.92 -9.86 -10.06
CA GLU A 94 -8.37 -9.55 -11.39
C GLU A 94 -7.78 -8.14 -11.43
N ASP A 95 -8.50 -7.15 -10.90
CA ASP A 95 -8.08 -5.75 -10.93
C ASP A 95 -6.85 -5.52 -10.02
N ALA A 96 -6.84 -6.18 -8.86
CA ALA A 96 -5.69 -6.23 -7.96
C ALA A 96 -4.49 -6.96 -8.57
N ALA A 97 -4.71 -8.01 -9.37
CA ALA A 97 -3.60 -8.74 -9.99
C ALA A 97 -2.86 -7.87 -11.01
N LEU A 98 -3.58 -7.09 -11.82
CA LEU A 98 -3.00 -6.12 -12.76
C LEU A 98 -2.19 -5.05 -12.02
N SER A 99 -2.79 -4.45 -10.98
CA SER A 99 -2.10 -3.46 -10.13
C SER A 99 -0.86 -4.05 -9.46
N THR A 100 -0.91 -5.32 -9.06
CA THR A 100 0.23 -6.02 -8.47
C THR A 100 1.39 -6.14 -9.45
N GLU A 101 1.12 -6.52 -10.70
CA GLU A 101 2.16 -6.58 -11.75
C GLU A 101 2.78 -5.20 -11.98
N MET A 102 1.94 -4.15 -12.00
CA MET A 102 2.41 -2.78 -12.17
C MET A 102 3.34 -2.34 -11.03
N ILE A 103 2.96 -2.62 -9.78
CA ILE A 103 3.75 -2.28 -8.60
C ILE A 103 5.07 -3.07 -8.56
N LEU A 104 5.06 -4.36 -8.90
CA LEU A 104 6.21 -5.26 -8.71
C LEU A 104 7.18 -5.30 -9.88
N ASP A 105 6.65 -5.26 -11.10
CA ASP A 105 7.39 -5.68 -12.30
C ASP A 105 7.42 -4.58 -13.39
N ASN A 106 6.42 -3.68 -13.48
CA ASN A 106 6.39 -2.57 -14.45
C ASN A 106 6.84 -1.21 -13.87
N VAL A 107 7.89 -1.23 -13.05
CA VAL A 107 8.59 -0.04 -12.54
C VAL A 107 10.02 -0.04 -13.04
N ASP A 108 10.62 1.14 -13.22
CA ASP A 108 11.96 1.32 -13.84
C ASP A 108 13.04 0.40 -13.25
N ASN A 109 12.95 0.11 -11.94
CA ASN A 109 13.81 -0.84 -11.25
C ASN A 109 12.99 -1.82 -10.38
N ALA A 110 12.40 -2.82 -11.02
CA ALA A 110 11.59 -3.87 -10.38
C ALA A 110 12.31 -4.62 -9.24
N GLU A 111 13.63 -4.79 -9.32
CA GLU A 111 14.39 -5.41 -8.21
C GLU A 111 14.45 -4.50 -6.99
N ALA A 112 14.80 -3.22 -7.18
CA ALA A 112 14.81 -2.24 -6.09
C ALA A 112 13.42 -2.02 -5.49
N ALA A 113 12.37 -2.04 -6.32
CA ALA A 113 10.99 -1.91 -5.89
C ALA A 113 10.56 -3.06 -4.97
N ARG A 114 10.80 -4.30 -5.39
CA ARG A 114 10.55 -5.50 -4.57
C ARG A 114 11.36 -5.49 -3.29
N ALA A 115 12.63 -5.08 -3.35
CA ALA A 115 13.48 -4.96 -2.17
C ALA A 115 12.98 -3.88 -1.20
N ALA A 116 12.49 -2.74 -1.70
CA ALA A 116 11.93 -1.67 -0.88
C ALA A 116 10.62 -2.10 -0.20
N LEU A 117 9.74 -2.79 -0.94
CA LEU A 117 8.52 -3.39 -0.38
C LEU A 117 8.86 -4.36 0.75
N ALA A 118 9.76 -5.32 0.49
CA ALA A 118 10.16 -6.32 1.49
C ALA A 118 10.80 -5.66 2.73
N ALA A 119 11.63 -4.62 2.54
CA ALA A 119 12.26 -3.91 3.64
C ALA A 119 11.26 -3.19 4.56
N VAL A 120 10.08 -2.82 4.06
CA VAL A 120 9.03 -2.14 4.85
C VAL A 120 8.02 -3.14 5.42
N TYR A 121 7.59 -4.10 4.61
CA TYR A 121 6.44 -4.95 4.92
C TYR A 121 6.81 -6.36 5.42
N ASP A 122 8.04 -6.83 5.17
CA ASP A 122 8.53 -8.10 5.71
C ASP A 122 9.38 -7.94 6.98
N ASP A 123 9.47 -6.71 7.47
CA ASP A 123 10.03 -6.41 8.79
C ASP A 123 9.25 -7.24 9.85
N PRO A 124 9.94 -8.07 10.67
CA PRO A 124 9.29 -8.94 11.65
C PRO A 124 8.50 -8.16 12.72
N ALA A 125 8.73 -6.86 12.85
CA ALA A 125 7.97 -6.00 13.75
C ALA A 125 6.65 -5.49 13.12
N VAL A 126 6.37 -5.80 11.85
CA VAL A 126 5.06 -5.60 11.22
C VAL A 126 4.08 -6.64 11.76
N THR A 127 3.09 -6.18 12.52
CA THR A 127 2.12 -7.02 13.22
C THR A 127 0.81 -7.20 12.45
N GLU A 128 0.53 -6.33 11.48
CA GLU A 128 -0.69 -6.36 10.68
C GLU A 128 -0.36 -5.86 9.27
N LEU A 129 -0.83 -6.57 8.25
CA LEU A 129 -0.72 -6.18 6.85
C LEU A 129 -2.05 -6.46 6.13
N ARG A 130 -2.55 -5.46 5.41
CA ARG A 130 -3.78 -5.52 4.64
C ARG A 130 -3.60 -4.88 3.28
N VAL A 131 -4.34 -5.36 2.29
CA VAL A 131 -4.32 -4.85 0.92
C VAL A 131 -5.75 -4.61 0.46
N TYR A 132 -5.98 -3.44 -0.12
CA TYR A 132 -7.28 -3.00 -0.58
C TYR A 132 -7.24 -2.62 -2.05
N THR A 133 -8.30 -2.93 -2.79
CA THR A 133 -8.54 -2.35 -4.11
C THR A 133 -9.00 -0.91 -4.01
N LEU A 134 -8.64 -0.13 -5.02
CA LEU A 134 -8.98 1.28 -5.19
C LEU A 134 -9.52 1.48 -6.60
N GLY A 135 -10.33 2.51 -6.81
CA GLY A 135 -10.78 2.91 -8.13
C GLY A 135 -12.04 3.76 -8.09
N ASP A 136 -12.38 4.37 -9.21
CA ASP A 136 -13.67 5.07 -9.39
C ASP A 136 -14.79 4.15 -9.90
N GLY A 137 -14.46 2.88 -10.17
CA GLY A 137 -15.38 1.87 -10.72
C GLY A 137 -15.57 1.98 -12.23
N GLU A 138 -14.83 2.89 -12.89
CA GLU A 138 -14.88 3.08 -14.33
C GLU A 138 -13.47 2.99 -14.94
N ALA A 139 -12.74 4.10 -14.96
CA ALA A 139 -11.44 4.18 -15.63
C ALA A 139 -10.30 3.87 -14.65
N MET A 140 -10.42 4.32 -13.41
CA MET A 140 -9.32 4.23 -12.47
C MET A 140 -9.38 2.96 -11.64
N SER A 141 -8.25 2.28 -11.53
CA SER A 141 -8.07 1.08 -10.71
C SER A 141 -6.71 1.07 -10.04
N GLY A 142 -6.62 0.38 -8.89
CA GLY A 142 -5.42 0.45 -8.10
C GLY A 142 -5.41 -0.43 -6.87
N LEU A 143 -4.32 -0.30 -6.10
CA LEU A 143 -4.08 -1.01 -4.86
C LEU A 143 -3.55 -0.10 -3.77
N LEU A 144 -4.00 -0.34 -2.54
CA LEU A 144 -3.42 0.22 -1.33
C LEU A 144 -2.90 -0.91 -0.45
N ILE A 145 -1.60 -0.86 -0.14
CA ILE A 145 -0.95 -1.76 0.82
C ILE A 145 -0.79 -1.01 2.15
N ALA A 146 -1.30 -1.57 3.23
CA ALA A 146 -1.24 -1.00 4.57
C ALA A 146 -0.50 -1.96 5.52
N GLY A 147 0.54 -1.47 6.19
CA GLY A 147 1.31 -2.23 7.17
C GLY A 147 1.42 -1.49 8.50
N ARG A 148 1.20 -2.19 9.62
CA ARG A 148 1.38 -1.66 10.98
C ARG A 148 2.61 -2.27 11.64
N HIS A 149 3.48 -1.41 12.14
CA HIS A 149 4.61 -1.77 12.99
C HIS A 149 4.55 -0.89 14.26
N GLY A 150 4.19 -1.51 15.40
CA GLY A 150 3.99 -0.81 16.67
C GLY A 150 2.89 0.25 16.56
N ASP A 151 3.21 1.47 16.97
CA ASP A 151 2.35 2.65 16.86
C ASP A 151 2.45 3.33 15.49
N LYS A 152 3.15 2.76 14.50
CA LYS A 152 3.33 3.38 13.19
C LYS A 152 2.68 2.56 12.08
N ALA A 153 2.02 3.23 11.16
CA ALA A 153 1.49 2.63 9.95
C ALA A 153 2.12 3.24 8.69
N LYS A 154 2.37 2.38 7.72
CA LYS A 154 2.91 2.69 6.40
C LYS A 154 1.88 2.29 5.36
N PHE A 155 1.71 3.15 4.38
CA PHE A 155 0.75 2.96 3.30
C PHE A 155 1.46 3.21 1.99
N LEU A 156 1.28 2.31 1.03
CA LEU A 156 1.56 2.58 -0.38
C LEU A 156 0.22 2.63 -1.09
N VAL A 157 -0.10 3.77 -1.69
CA VAL A 157 -1.26 3.96 -2.56
C VAL A 157 -0.75 3.95 -4.01
N PHE A 158 -1.40 3.18 -4.87
CA PHE A 158 -1.11 3.09 -6.30
C PHE A 158 -2.43 3.10 -7.07
N LEU A 159 -2.62 4.06 -7.98
CA LEU A 159 -3.83 4.25 -8.76
C LEU A 159 -3.47 4.62 -10.20
N LEU A 160 -4.03 3.89 -11.16
CA LEU A 160 -3.87 4.12 -12.61
C LEU A 160 -5.22 4.35 -13.27
N ASP A 161 -5.20 4.75 -14.55
CA ASP A 161 -6.34 4.94 -15.46
C ASP A 161 -6.37 3.86 -16.56
#